data_AF-A0A803MHC4-F1
#
_entry.id   AF-A0A803MHC4-F1
#
_cell.length_a   1.000
_cell.length_b   1.000
_cell.length_c   1.000
_cell.angle_alpha   90.00
_cell.angle_beta   90.00
_cell.angle_gamma   90.00
#
_symmetry.space_group_name_H-M   'P 1'
#
loop_
_entity.id
_entity.type
_entity.pdbx_description
1 polymer ?
#
loop_
_entity_poly.entity_id
_entity_poly.type
_entity_poly.pdbx_seq_one_letter_code
_entity_poly.pdbx_strand_id
1 'polypeptide(L)'
;MVDPLPHPRYYNLDIYHRNKMEKEMKKGFKKVVQTERTVFNDEEQRRHEMMQVREKQKEQEVEALKDAMKSGMAQAMIEQARLKEEMAYLFKIGNIEAATAIQKKLDPDVPM
;
A
#
# COMPACT_ATOMS: atom_id res chain seq x y z
N MET A 1 61.64 25.73 47.37
CA MET A 1 60.65 26.81 47.23
C MET A 1 59.37 26.31 47.88
N VAL A 2 58.91 26.96 48.96
CA VAL A 2 57.73 26.54 49.73
C VAL A 2 56.52 27.22 49.12
N ASP A 3 55.55 26.46 48.62
CA ASP A 3 54.28 27.02 48.13
C ASP A 3 53.57 27.75 49.29
N PRO A 4 53.14 29.01 49.13
CA PRO A 4 52.47 29.73 50.20
C PRO A 4 51.13 29.03 50.51
N LEU A 5 50.95 28.61 51.77
CA LEU A 5 49.63 28.15 52.23
C LEU A 5 48.60 29.27 51.99
N PRO A 6 47.40 28.95 51.48
CA PRO A 6 46.38 29.95 51.15
C PRO A 6 45.95 30.70 52.42
N HIS A 7 46.35 31.97 52.53
CA HIS A 7 45.98 32.83 53.65
C HIS A 7 44.51 33.30 53.51
N PRO A 8 43.68 33.28 54.58
CA PRO A 8 42.24 33.55 54.51
C PRO A 8 41.84 34.93 53.95
N ARG A 9 42.76 35.91 54.00
CA ARG A 9 42.61 37.21 53.30
C ARG A 9 42.51 37.12 51.77
N TYR A 10 43.03 36.07 51.15
CA TYR A 10 43.16 35.95 49.70
C TYR A 10 42.40 34.74 49.10
N TYR A 11 41.99 33.79 49.94
CA TYR A 11 41.18 32.64 49.55
C TYR A 11 39.83 32.68 50.26
N ASN A 12 38.89 33.41 49.68
CA ASN A 12 37.51 33.39 50.15
C ASN A 12 36.80 32.17 49.54
N LEU A 13 36.70 31.09 50.32
CA LEU A 13 36.13 29.80 49.91
C LEU A 13 34.68 29.95 49.43
N ASP A 14 33.95 30.93 49.95
CA ASP A 14 32.58 31.22 49.54
C ASP A 14 32.51 31.70 48.09
N ILE A 15 33.45 32.55 47.67
CA ILE A 15 33.54 33.02 46.29
C ILE A 15 33.92 31.85 45.37
N TYR A 16 34.84 30.99 45.80
CA TYR A 16 35.22 29.80 45.03
C TYR A 16 34.04 28.86 44.81
N HIS A 17 33.29 28.53 45.86
CA HIS A 17 32.11 27.67 45.77
C HIS A 17 31.00 28.30 44.94
N ARG A 18 30.75 29.61 45.08
CA ARG A 18 29.78 30.34 44.27
C ARG A 18 30.13 30.27 42.78
N ASN A 19 31.39 30.53 42.43
CA ASN A 19 31.87 30.47 41.05
C ASN A 19 31.81 29.05 40.48
N LYS A 20 32.07 28.03 41.31
CA LYS A 20 31.97 26.62 40.92
C LYS A 20 30.51 26.26 40.62
N MET A 21 29.57 26.64 41.49
CA MET A 21 28.13 26.44 41.27
C MET A 21 27.64 27.18 40.03
N GLU A 22 28.08 28.42 39.81
CA GLU A 22 27.70 29.22 38.64
C GLU A 22 28.21 28.60 37.32
N LYS A 23 29.42 28.02 37.32
CA LYS A 23 29.95 27.27 36.18
C LYS A 23 29.16 26.00 35.89
N GLU A 24 28.79 25.24 36.92
CA GLU A 24 27.97 24.03 36.76
C GLU A 24 26.56 24.37 36.28
N MET A 25 25.94 25.45 36.79
CA MET A 25 24.66 25.95 36.30
C MET A 25 24.73 26.40 34.83
N LYS A 26 25.79 27.10 34.43
CA LYS A 26 26.02 27.52 33.03
C LYS A 26 26.29 26.32 32.10
N LYS A 27 26.93 25.25 32.58
CA LYS A 27 27.16 24.01 31.82
C LYS A 27 25.87 23.20 31.63
N GLY A 28 25.02 23.12 32.64
CA GLY A 28 23.72 22.42 32.58
C GLY A 28 22.71 23.08 31.64
N PHE A 29 22.95 24.34 31.25
CA PHE A 29 22.11 25.14 30.35
C PHE A 29 22.64 25.26 28.92
N LYS A 30 23.50 24.34 28.46
CA LYS A 30 23.62 24.15 27.00
C LYS A 30 22.28 23.62 26.52
N LYS A 31 21.37 24.54 26.16
CA LYS A 31 20.17 24.23 25.40
C LYS A 31 20.64 23.39 24.22
N VAL A 32 20.40 22.09 24.29
CA VAL A 32 20.42 21.24 23.11
C VAL A 32 19.34 21.86 22.24
N VAL A 33 19.76 22.72 21.32
CA VAL A 33 18.89 23.15 20.22
C VAL A 33 18.49 21.83 19.61
N GLN A 34 17.25 21.41 19.84
CA GLN A 34 16.68 20.26 19.17
C GLN A 34 16.64 20.66 17.70
N THR A 35 17.74 20.43 17.00
CA THR A 35 17.74 20.38 15.55
C THR A 35 16.76 19.28 15.21
N GLU A 36 15.58 19.67 14.76
CA GLU A 36 14.59 18.78 14.16
C GLU A 36 15.27 18.11 12.96
N ARG A 37 15.91 16.97 13.23
CA ARG A 37 16.52 16.15 12.19
C ARG A 37 15.37 15.43 11.52
N THR A 38 14.95 15.92 10.36
CA THR A 38 14.03 15.21 9.48
C THR A 38 14.70 13.91 9.04
N VAL A 39 14.28 12.79 9.63
CA VAL A 39 14.71 11.46 9.19
C VAL A 39 13.88 11.13 7.96
N PHE A 40 14.43 11.38 6.78
CA PHE A 40 13.85 10.89 5.53
C PHE A 40 13.96 9.36 5.54
N ASN A 41 12.83 8.69 5.75
CA ASN A 41 12.73 7.23 5.69
C ASN A 41 12.59 6.80 4.22
N ASP A 42 13.62 7.08 3.44
CA ASP A 42 13.74 6.79 2.00
C ASP A 42 13.51 5.30 1.69
N GLU A 43 13.83 4.41 2.61
CA GLU A 43 13.62 2.98 2.49
C GLU A 43 12.13 2.58 2.58
N GLU A 44 11.35 3.20 3.48
CA GLU A 44 9.90 2.96 3.58
C GLU A 44 9.16 3.47 2.36
N GLN A 45 9.55 4.63 1.83
CA GLN A 45 8.99 5.18 0.59
C GLN A 45 9.23 4.23 -0.57
N ARG A 46 10.47 3.73 -0.72
CA ARG A 46 10.81 2.75 -1.76
C ARG A 46 10.00 1.44 -1.62
N ARG A 47 9.76 0.97 -0.39
CA ARG A 47 8.91 -0.22 -0.15
C ARG A 47 7.46 0.01 -0.59
N HIS A 48 6.89 1.18 -0.29
CA HIS A 48 5.54 1.52 -0.72
C HIS A 48 5.42 1.66 -2.24
N GLU A 49 6.40 2.30 -2.89
CA GLU A 49 6.44 2.44 -4.35
C GLU A 49 6.50 1.07 -5.02
N MET A 50 7.37 0.16 -4.55
CA MET A 50 7.45 -1.20 -5.08
C MET A 50 6.14 -1.99 -4.87
N MET A 51 5.47 -1.80 -3.73
CA MET A 51 4.18 -2.44 -3.48
C MET A 51 3.11 -1.93 -4.46
N GLN A 52 3.03 -0.62 -4.68
CA GLN A 52 2.08 -0.04 -5.63
C GLN A 52 2.33 -0.51 -7.07
N VAL A 53 3.59 -0.62 -7.48
CA VAL A 53 3.93 -1.15 -8.82
C VAL A 53 3.47 -2.60 -8.97
N ARG A 54 3.69 -3.44 -7.96
CA ARG A 54 3.24 -4.84 -7.98
C ARG A 54 1.72 -4.96 -8.03
N GLU A 55 1.00 -4.16 -7.25
CA GLU A 55 -0.47 -4.18 -7.27
C GLU A 55 -1.01 -3.73 -8.63
N LYS A 56 -0.44 -2.69 -9.24
CA LYS A 56 -0.80 -2.26 -10.60
C LYS A 56 -0.53 -3.34 -11.65
N GLN A 57 0.58 -4.08 -11.53
CA GLN A 57 0.87 -5.19 -12.44
C GLN A 57 -0.16 -6.32 -12.31
N LYS A 58 -0.51 -6.71 -11.08
CA LYS A 58 -1.55 -7.71 -10.84
C LYS A 58 -2.91 -7.27 -11.39
N GLU A 59 -3.29 -6.01 -11.18
CA GLU A 59 -4.53 -5.46 -11.73
C GLU A 59 -4.56 -5.56 -13.26
N GLN A 60 -3.46 -5.21 -13.93
CA GLN A 60 -3.32 -5.33 -15.39
C GLN A 60 -3.40 -6.78 -15.86
N GLU A 61 -2.75 -7.71 -15.16
CA GLU A 61 -2.81 -9.15 -15.47
C GLU A 61 -4.24 -9.70 -15.33
N VAL A 62 -4.95 -9.28 -14.28
CA VAL A 62 -6.34 -9.67 -14.05
C VAL A 62 -7.27 -9.07 -15.11
N GLU A 63 -7.07 -7.82 -15.49
CA GLU A 63 -7.85 -7.17 -16.56
C GLU A 63 -7.62 -7.86 -17.91
N ALA A 64 -6.35 -8.14 -18.25
CA ALA A 64 -6.00 -8.88 -19.46
C ALA A 64 -6.58 -10.30 -19.45
N LEU A 65 -6.58 -10.97 -18.30
CA LEU A 65 -7.23 -12.27 -18.15
C LEU A 65 -8.74 -12.17 -18.35
N LYS A 66 -9.41 -11.16 -17.79
CA LYS A 66 -10.86 -10.94 -18.00
C LYS A 66 -11.16 -10.68 -19.47
N ASP A 67 -10.36 -9.87 -20.15
CA ASP A 67 -10.54 -9.59 -21.57
C ASP A 67 -10.26 -10.82 -22.44
N ALA A 68 -9.25 -11.61 -22.10
CA ALA A 68 -9.01 -12.91 -22.73
C ALA A 68 -10.18 -13.88 -22.48
N MET A 69 -10.74 -13.92 -21.27
CA MET A 69 -11.92 -14.73 -20.94
C MET A 69 -13.17 -14.26 -21.69
N LYS A 70 -13.37 -12.95 -21.89
CA LYS A 70 -14.46 -12.42 -22.72
C LYS A 70 -14.34 -12.92 -24.17
N SER A 71 -13.13 -13.19 -24.65
CA SER A 71 -12.92 -13.66 -26.02
C SER A 71 -13.23 -15.17 -26.19
N GLY A 72 -14.15 -15.46 -27.11
CA GLY A 72 -14.43 -16.81 -27.61
C GLY A 72 -15.29 -17.68 -26.68
N MET A 73 -14.68 -18.32 -25.69
CA MET A 73 -15.33 -19.43 -24.97
C MET A 73 -16.38 -18.97 -23.95
N ALA A 74 -16.08 -17.95 -23.12
CA ALA A 74 -17.06 -17.50 -22.13
C ALA A 74 -18.25 -16.82 -22.79
N GLN A 75 -18.02 -16.06 -23.86
CA GLN A 75 -19.09 -15.43 -24.61
C GLN A 75 -19.96 -16.48 -25.34
N ALA A 76 -19.34 -17.51 -25.92
CA ALA A 76 -20.08 -18.65 -26.49
C ALA A 76 -20.91 -19.40 -25.43
N MET A 77 -20.38 -19.59 -24.20
CA MET A 77 -21.14 -20.19 -23.11
C MET A 77 -22.33 -19.34 -22.67
N ILE A 78 -22.15 -18.01 -22.57
CA ILE A 78 -23.24 -17.08 -22.26
C ILE A 78 -24.31 -17.12 -23.34
N GLU A 79 -23.91 -17.13 -24.61
CA GLU A 79 -24.83 -17.20 -25.75
C GLU A 79 -25.59 -18.53 -25.79
N GLN A 80 -24.91 -19.65 -25.58
CA GLN A 80 -25.56 -20.96 -25.46
C GLN A 80 -26.55 -21.01 -24.29
N ALA A 81 -26.20 -20.44 -23.13
CA ALA A 81 -27.10 -20.36 -21.99
C ALA A 81 -28.35 -19.52 -22.30
N ARG A 82 -28.17 -18.38 -22.97
CA ARG A 82 -29.26 -17.50 -23.41
C ARG A 82 -30.19 -18.20 -24.39
N LEU A 83 -29.65 -18.91 -25.39
CA LEU A 83 -30.44 -19.65 -26.37
C LEU A 83 -31.25 -20.78 -25.71
N LYS A 84 -30.69 -21.48 -24.72
CA LYS A 84 -31.43 -22.49 -23.93
C LYS A 84 -32.59 -21.88 -23.15
N GLU A 85 -32.38 -20.70 -22.56
CA GLU A 85 -33.43 -20.00 -21.84
C GLU A 85 -34.55 -19.52 -22.78
N GLU A 86 -34.19 -18.97 -23.94
CA GLU A 86 -35.14 -18.55 -24.97
C GLU A 86 -35.95 -19.72 -25.51
N MET A 87 -35.30 -20.86 -25.80
CA MET A 87 -35.98 -22.09 -26.18
C MET A 87 -36.98 -22.54 -25.10
N ALA A 88 -36.58 -22.54 -23.83
CA ALA A 88 -37.46 -22.91 -22.72
C ALA A 88 -38.65 -21.96 -22.59
N TYR A 89 -38.46 -20.66 -22.82
CA TYR A 89 -39.53 -19.67 -22.86
C TYR A 89 -40.50 -19.93 -24.02
N LEU A 90 -40.00 -20.18 -25.23
CA LEU A 90 -40.80 -20.49 -26.41
C LEU A 90 -41.66 -21.75 -26.22
N PHE A 91 -41.11 -22.78 -25.58
CA PHE A 91 -41.87 -23.97 -25.18
C PHE A 91 -42.99 -23.63 -24.20
N LYS A 92 -42.73 -22.78 -23.19
CA LYS A 92 -43.75 -22.37 -22.21
C LYS A 92 -44.92 -21.62 -22.85
N ILE A 93 -44.67 -20.83 -23.90
CA ILE A 93 -45.72 -20.09 -24.61
C ILE A 93 -46.35 -20.88 -25.78
N GLY A 94 -45.96 -22.14 -25.98
CA GLY A 94 -46.53 -23.02 -26.99
C GLY A 94 -46.01 -22.81 -28.42
N ASN A 95 -44.94 -22.03 -28.61
CA ASN A 95 -44.32 -21.84 -29.92
C ASN A 95 -43.24 -22.91 -30.18
N ILE A 96 -43.71 -24.09 -30.58
CA ILE A 96 -42.87 -25.28 -30.77
C ILE A 96 -41.93 -25.10 -31.98
N GLU A 97 -42.40 -24.48 -33.06
CA GLU A 97 -41.62 -24.28 -34.28
C GLU A 97 -40.36 -23.44 -34.01
N ALA A 98 -40.53 -22.29 -33.33
CA ALA A 98 -39.40 -21.44 -32.96
C ALA A 98 -38.43 -22.13 -31.99
N ALA A 99 -38.95 -22.91 -31.03
CA ALA A 99 -38.11 -23.68 -30.11
C ALA A 99 -37.27 -24.74 -30.84
N THR A 100 -37.84 -25.45 -31.82
CA THR A 100 -37.10 -26.43 -32.63
C THR A 100 -36.03 -25.78 -33.52
N ALA A 101 -36.26 -24.55 -33.99
CA ALA A 101 -35.26 -23.78 -34.73
C ALA A 101 -34.05 -23.40 -33.86
N ILE A 102 -34.27 -23.06 -32.58
CA ILE A 102 -33.18 -22.83 -31.62
C ILE A 102 -32.44 -24.12 -31.30
N GLN A 103 -33.15 -25.24 -31.12
CA GLN A 103 -32.52 -26.55 -30.90
C GLN A 103 -31.54 -26.90 -32.01
N LYS A 104 -31.93 -26.74 -33.28
CA LYS A 104 -31.04 -26.99 -34.44
C LYS A 104 -29.79 -26.11 -34.45
N LYS A 105 -29.88 -24.88 -33.93
CA LYS A 105 -28.72 -23.98 -33.79
C LYS A 105 -27.80 -24.37 -32.63
N LEU A 106 -28.34 -25.08 -31.64
CA LEU A 106 -27.63 -25.53 -30.45
C LEU A 106 -27.00 -26.92 -30.63
N ASP A 107 -27.39 -27.65 -31.69
CA ASP A 107 -26.90 -28.99 -31.99
C ASP A 107 -25.42 -28.95 -32.41
N PRO A 108 -24.54 -29.75 -31.78
CA PRO A 108 -23.09 -29.71 -32.00
C PRO A 108 -22.64 -30.39 -33.32
N ASP A 109 -23.56 -31.02 -34.05
CA ASP A 109 -23.28 -31.83 -35.25
C ASP A 109 -23.46 -31.03 -36.56
N VAL A 110 -23.77 -29.73 -36.45
CA VAL A 110 -23.76 -28.81 -37.59
C VAL A 110 -22.31 -28.33 -37.77
N PRO A 111 -21.66 -28.60 -38.92
CA PRO A 111 -20.30 -28.11 -39.15
C PRO A 111 -20.29 -26.57 -39.06
N MET A 112 -19.40 -26.04 -38.22
CA MET A 112 -19.16 -24.60 -38.06
C MET A 112 -18.73 -23.94 -39.37
#